data_AF-A0A7D7WGG7-F1
#
_entry.id   AF-A0A7D7WGG7-F1
#
_cell.length_a   1.000
_cell.length_b   1.000
_cell.length_c   1.000
_cell.angle_alpha   90.00
_cell.angle_beta   90.00
_cell.angle_gamma   90.00
#
_symmetry.space_group_name_H-M   'P 1'
#
loop_
_entity.id
_entity.type
_entity.pdbx_description
1 polymer ?
#
loop_
_entity_poly.entity_id
_entity_poly.type
_entity_poly.pdbx_seq_one_letter_code
_entity_poly.pdbx_strand_id
1 'polypeptide(L)'
;MDAGGDTTSERPDPVSETQQNDDEQNGDFFDQLLTTAPKERSSFTQAFRGYDKAEVDAAIATLRDQLKRVSGDLDEADERRRGDLDELRAQNEKAIAEAVADSDGRVAELEAELAAARAQADDASAQIAALSAELTEAPRSDGEPQSRQQFEAVLRVAEEQASVLIHNAATQAERLLEAAREEAEAKRAEVAADVARITAQAQHDADQIRLKIDTEHTAHEARLEREQAHAAEKVAQAEQEAATIRTEAEKGAAALRAMVTRETTDLRADAEREVREMNARVLEFEETLTRRQDDAQQEFLVLHNQAVAHAERITADANEQVAASLEHAQRISSKAEDYERLMRTQAQAIEAEAHVKARETLDRARTKAQKIVDSVTGHATGALRDAEDRTRQLRWQQQQLNSFMAEVRELLRPEGVLTAPASDEQGDES
;
A
#
# COMPACT_ATOMS: atom_id res chain seq x y z
N MET A 1 -62.46 -102.73 -18.76
CA MET A 1 -63.30 -103.08 -17.60
C MET A 1 -62.35 -103.58 -16.53
N ASP A 2 -62.25 -102.95 -15.36
CA ASP A 2 -62.88 -101.70 -14.91
C ASP A 2 -62.00 -101.06 -13.81
N ALA A 3 -62.43 -99.90 -13.28
CA ALA A 3 -61.92 -99.13 -12.14
C ALA A 3 -60.86 -99.79 -11.20
N GLY A 4 -59.83 -99.10 -10.72
CA GLY A 4 -59.81 -97.66 -10.37
C GLY A 4 -60.24 -97.48 -8.92
N GLY A 5 -59.34 -97.73 -7.97
CA GLY A 5 -59.59 -97.67 -6.53
C GLY A 5 -58.41 -97.05 -5.78
N ASP A 6 -58.68 -95.91 -5.16
CA ASP A 6 -57.74 -95.09 -4.40
C ASP A 6 -57.31 -95.75 -3.07
N THR A 7 -56.01 -95.75 -2.77
CA THR A 7 -55.50 -95.86 -1.40
C THR A 7 -54.34 -94.89 -1.21
N THR A 8 -54.63 -93.83 -0.48
CA THR A 8 -53.70 -92.80 -0.03
C THR A 8 -52.65 -93.43 0.90
N SER A 9 -51.36 -93.26 0.59
CA SER A 9 -50.28 -93.61 1.52
C SER A 9 -49.20 -92.53 1.47
N GLU A 10 -49.29 -91.67 2.47
CA GLU A 10 -48.50 -90.46 2.69
C GLU A 10 -47.05 -90.83 3.05
N ARG A 11 -46.10 -90.53 2.16
CA ARG A 11 -44.66 -90.52 2.47
C ARG A 11 -44.21 -89.07 2.56
N PRO A 12 -43.58 -88.62 3.66
CA PRO A 12 -43.00 -87.30 3.73
C PRO A 12 -41.69 -87.24 2.93
N ASP A 13 -41.53 -86.20 2.12
CA ASP A 13 -40.27 -85.88 1.45
C ASP A 13 -39.20 -85.40 2.46
N PRO A 14 -37.91 -85.65 2.23
CA PRO A 14 -36.84 -85.10 3.04
C PRO A 14 -36.69 -83.59 2.81
N VAL A 15 -36.74 -82.84 3.91
CA VAL A 15 -36.75 -81.38 3.97
C VAL A 15 -35.55 -80.77 3.25
N SER A 16 -35.81 -80.09 2.13
CA SER A 16 -34.80 -79.35 1.35
C SER A 16 -34.86 -77.86 1.70
N GLU A 17 -34.58 -77.52 2.96
CA GLU A 17 -34.87 -76.18 3.51
C GLU A 17 -33.78 -75.71 4.50
N THR A 18 -32.52 -75.64 4.02
CA THR A 18 -31.40 -75.10 4.84
C THR A 18 -30.31 -74.35 4.06
N GLN A 19 -30.54 -74.00 2.78
CA GLN A 19 -29.53 -73.34 1.93
C GLN A 19 -29.95 -71.96 1.38
N GLN A 20 -31.04 -71.36 1.87
CA GLN A 20 -31.48 -70.02 1.44
C GLN A 20 -31.28 -68.91 2.49
N ASN A 21 -30.88 -69.23 3.72
CA ASN A 21 -30.81 -68.24 4.81
C ASN A 21 -29.44 -67.57 5.02
N ASP A 22 -28.38 -68.03 4.35
CA ASP A 22 -27.01 -67.52 4.54
C ASP A 22 -26.62 -66.41 3.53
N ASP A 23 -27.25 -66.36 2.36
CA ASP A 23 -27.05 -65.28 1.39
C ASP A 23 -27.76 -63.97 1.80
N GLU A 24 -28.93 -64.05 2.45
CA GLU A 24 -29.65 -62.87 2.94
C GLU A 24 -28.90 -62.16 4.08
N GLN A 25 -28.31 -62.91 5.01
CA GLN A 25 -27.58 -62.35 6.16
C GLN A 25 -26.28 -61.63 5.76
N ASN A 26 -25.58 -62.12 4.73
CA ASN A 26 -24.36 -61.46 4.23
C ASN A 26 -24.68 -60.17 3.45
N GLY A 27 -25.83 -60.13 2.76
CA GLY A 27 -26.33 -58.90 2.12
C GLY A 27 -26.66 -57.82 3.15
N ASP A 28 -27.41 -58.19 4.20
CA ASP A 28 -27.80 -57.27 5.27
C ASP A 28 -26.61 -56.69 6.03
N PHE A 29 -25.55 -57.47 6.30
CA PHE A 29 -24.35 -56.95 6.98
C PHE A 29 -23.67 -55.82 6.18
N PHE A 30 -23.52 -55.99 4.86
CA PHE A 30 -22.89 -54.97 4.02
C PHE A 30 -23.77 -53.72 3.87
N ASP A 31 -25.09 -53.88 3.70
CA ASP A 31 -26.00 -52.74 3.58
C ASP A 31 -26.19 -52.02 4.93
N GLN A 32 -26.12 -52.76 6.04
CA GLN A 32 -26.04 -52.19 7.39
C GLN A 32 -24.71 -51.44 7.62
N LEU A 33 -23.58 -51.91 7.09
CA LEU A 33 -22.31 -51.16 7.12
C LEU A 33 -22.38 -49.88 6.25
N LEU A 34 -23.01 -49.95 5.07
CA LEU A 34 -23.24 -48.81 4.16
C LEU A 34 -24.28 -47.79 4.66
N THR A 35 -25.14 -48.18 5.59
CA THR A 35 -26.11 -47.28 6.27
C THR A 35 -25.62 -46.78 7.62
N THR A 36 -24.74 -47.53 8.31
CA THR A 36 -24.11 -47.13 9.58
C THR A 36 -22.83 -46.31 9.37
N ALA A 37 -22.16 -46.45 8.21
CA ALA A 37 -21.17 -45.48 7.77
C ALA A 37 -21.84 -44.09 7.70
N PRO A 38 -21.32 -43.06 8.40
CA PRO A 38 -21.96 -41.77 8.45
C PRO A 38 -22.01 -41.17 7.04
N LYS A 39 -23.23 -41.04 6.49
CA LYS A 39 -23.51 -40.29 5.24
C LYS A 39 -23.36 -38.77 5.43
N GLU A 40 -22.56 -38.35 6.41
CA GLU A 40 -21.92 -37.05 6.42
C GLU A 40 -20.94 -37.02 5.24
N ARG A 41 -21.42 -36.52 4.10
CA ARG A 41 -20.54 -35.90 3.11
C ARG A 41 -19.87 -34.74 3.82
N SER A 42 -18.69 -34.98 4.39
CA SER A 42 -17.88 -33.97 5.08
C SER A 42 -17.50 -32.88 4.08
N SER A 43 -18.36 -31.87 3.99
CA SER A 43 -18.18 -30.73 3.12
C SER A 43 -17.12 -29.83 3.74
N PHE A 44 -15.86 -30.13 3.43
CA PHE A 44 -14.71 -29.36 3.90
C PHE A 44 -14.91 -27.87 3.64
N THR A 45 -14.57 -27.05 4.62
CA THR A 45 -14.68 -25.59 4.50
C THR A 45 -13.78 -25.08 3.39
N GLN A 46 -14.31 -24.20 2.52
CA GLN A 46 -13.57 -23.66 1.38
C GLN A 46 -12.90 -22.33 1.76
N ALA A 47 -11.59 -22.38 2.00
CA ALA A 47 -10.73 -21.22 2.15
C ALA A 47 -10.45 -20.54 0.80
N PHE A 48 -9.83 -19.35 0.85
CA PHE A 48 -9.55 -18.47 -0.30
C PHE A 48 -8.66 -19.07 -1.42
N ARG A 49 -8.19 -20.33 -1.28
CA ARG A 49 -7.36 -21.06 -2.24
C ARG A 49 -7.71 -22.56 -2.37
N GLY A 50 -8.86 -23.02 -1.85
CA GLY A 50 -9.23 -24.44 -1.82
C GLY A 50 -9.78 -24.86 -0.45
N TYR A 51 -9.90 -26.15 -0.20
CA TYR A 51 -10.37 -26.68 1.10
C TYR A 51 -9.38 -26.40 2.24
N ASP A 52 -9.88 -26.30 3.48
CA ASP A 52 -9.03 -26.19 4.66
C ASP A 52 -8.20 -27.47 4.83
N LYS A 53 -6.88 -27.32 4.70
CA LYS A 53 -5.92 -28.42 4.79
C LYS A 53 -5.99 -29.11 6.16
N ALA A 54 -6.19 -28.38 7.26
CA ALA A 54 -6.21 -28.98 8.59
C ALA A 54 -7.45 -29.88 8.79
N GLU A 55 -8.59 -29.48 8.23
CA GLU A 55 -9.84 -30.25 8.22
C GLU A 55 -9.69 -31.54 7.38
N VAL A 56 -9.10 -31.42 6.19
CA VAL A 56 -8.81 -32.55 5.29
C VAL A 56 -7.80 -33.53 5.90
N ASP A 57 -6.68 -33.03 6.45
CA ASP A 57 -5.65 -33.86 7.09
C ASP A 57 -6.23 -34.62 8.30
N ALA A 58 -7.10 -33.99 9.10
CA ALA A 58 -7.77 -34.63 10.24
C ALA A 58 -8.78 -35.71 9.81
N ALA A 59 -9.54 -35.48 8.73
CA ALA A 59 -10.43 -36.49 8.17
C ALA A 59 -9.64 -37.69 7.61
N ILE A 60 -8.53 -37.46 6.91
CA ILE A 60 -7.63 -38.51 6.40
C ILE A 60 -7.00 -39.31 7.56
N ALA A 61 -6.60 -38.65 8.64
CA ALA A 61 -6.10 -39.33 9.84
C ALA A 61 -7.18 -40.23 10.46
N THR A 62 -8.40 -39.72 10.61
CA THR A 62 -9.54 -40.47 11.15
C THR A 62 -9.87 -41.70 10.29
N LEU A 63 -9.89 -41.55 8.96
CA LEU A 63 -10.13 -42.64 8.03
C LEU A 63 -9.02 -43.70 8.08
N ARG A 64 -7.76 -43.28 8.22
CA ARG A 64 -6.61 -44.19 8.38
C ARG A 64 -6.69 -44.99 9.69
N ASP A 65 -7.11 -44.36 10.78
CA ASP A 65 -7.32 -45.04 12.07
C ASP A 65 -8.51 -46.00 12.02
N GLN A 66 -9.60 -45.64 11.33
CA GLN A 66 -10.73 -46.54 11.08
C GLN A 66 -10.30 -47.76 10.25
N LEU A 67 -9.59 -47.55 9.14
CA LEU A 67 -9.05 -48.64 8.31
C LEU A 67 -8.15 -49.59 9.12
N LYS A 68 -7.31 -49.04 10.01
CA LYS A 68 -6.44 -49.84 10.87
C LYS A 68 -7.22 -50.68 11.89
N ARG A 69 -8.32 -50.16 12.45
CA ARG A 69 -9.21 -50.94 13.35
C ARG A 69 -9.88 -52.08 12.59
N VAL A 70 -10.54 -51.77 11.47
CA VAL A 70 -11.24 -52.78 10.65
C VAL A 70 -10.30 -53.88 10.15
N SER A 71 -9.04 -53.54 9.80
CA SER A 71 -8.02 -54.54 9.47
C SER A 71 -7.70 -55.46 10.65
N GLY A 72 -7.52 -54.93 11.86
CA GLY A 72 -7.27 -55.73 13.05
C GLY A 72 -8.46 -56.59 13.46
N ASP A 73 -9.68 -56.04 13.38
CA ASP A 73 -10.92 -56.77 13.67
C ASP A 73 -11.10 -57.96 12.69
N LEU A 74 -10.72 -57.77 11.42
CA LEU A 74 -10.71 -58.82 10.38
C LEU A 74 -9.64 -59.89 10.65
N ASP A 75 -8.41 -59.49 10.97
CA ASP A 75 -7.31 -60.41 11.29
C ASP A 75 -7.70 -61.30 12.50
N GLU A 76 -8.26 -60.71 13.57
CA GLU A 76 -8.76 -61.47 14.73
C GLU A 76 -9.94 -62.39 14.37
N ALA A 77 -10.84 -61.97 13.46
CA ALA A 77 -11.97 -62.80 13.02
C ALA A 77 -11.48 -64.02 12.21
N ASP A 78 -10.47 -63.85 11.37
CA ASP A 78 -9.87 -64.95 10.61
C ASP A 78 -9.05 -65.90 11.49
N GLU A 79 -8.37 -65.40 12.52
CA GLU A 79 -7.72 -66.27 13.51
C GLU A 79 -8.73 -67.14 14.29
N ARG A 80 -9.83 -66.54 14.78
CA ARG A 80 -10.94 -67.30 15.42
C ARG A 80 -11.48 -68.38 14.49
N ARG A 81 -11.85 -67.99 13.26
CA ARG A 81 -12.42 -68.90 12.25
C ARG A 81 -11.50 -70.07 11.91
N ARG A 82 -10.18 -69.84 11.87
CA ARG A 82 -9.19 -70.93 11.67
C ARG A 82 -9.13 -71.86 12.88
N GLY A 83 -9.13 -71.31 14.10
CA GLY A 83 -9.18 -72.09 15.34
C GLY A 83 -10.41 -73.01 15.38
N ASP A 84 -11.60 -72.46 15.11
CA ASP A 84 -12.86 -73.21 15.10
C ASP A 84 -12.83 -74.36 14.05
N LEU A 85 -12.28 -74.10 12.86
CA LEU A 85 -12.16 -75.12 11.81
C LEU A 85 -11.17 -76.23 12.16
N ASP A 86 -10.04 -75.91 12.80
CA ASP A 86 -9.06 -76.90 13.20
C ASP A 86 -9.53 -77.72 14.42
N GLU A 87 -10.30 -77.12 15.33
CA GLU A 87 -10.98 -77.88 16.39
C GLU A 87 -12.04 -78.83 15.80
N LEU A 88 -12.90 -78.35 14.88
CA LEU A 88 -13.91 -79.18 14.24
C LEU A 88 -13.29 -80.36 13.47
N ARG A 89 -12.14 -80.16 12.82
CA ARG A 89 -11.36 -81.23 12.16
C ARG A 89 -10.86 -82.25 13.17
N ALA A 90 -10.23 -81.80 14.26
CA ALA A 90 -9.73 -82.69 15.31
C ALA A 90 -10.84 -83.52 15.98
N GLN A 91 -12.02 -82.93 16.18
CA GLN A 91 -13.19 -83.64 16.70
C GLN A 91 -13.68 -84.73 15.73
N ASN A 92 -13.77 -84.43 14.42
CA ASN A 92 -14.17 -85.41 13.40
C ASN A 92 -13.14 -86.55 13.23
N GLU A 93 -11.85 -86.22 13.16
CA GLU A 93 -10.77 -87.22 13.05
C GLU A 93 -10.79 -88.17 14.26
N LYS A 94 -10.98 -87.63 15.46
CA LYS A 94 -11.12 -88.41 16.69
C LYS A 94 -12.35 -89.33 16.65
N ALA A 95 -13.52 -88.83 16.26
CA ALA A 95 -14.75 -89.63 16.18
C ALA A 95 -14.62 -90.79 15.18
N ILE A 96 -13.97 -90.56 14.03
CA ILE A 96 -13.66 -91.61 13.04
C ILE A 96 -12.70 -92.64 13.62
N ALA A 97 -11.62 -92.21 14.29
CA ALA A 97 -10.65 -93.10 14.91
C ALA A 97 -11.26 -93.97 16.03
N GLU A 98 -12.15 -93.41 16.86
CA GLU A 98 -12.88 -94.14 17.90
C GLU A 98 -13.83 -95.19 17.28
N ALA A 99 -14.57 -94.85 16.23
CA ALA A 99 -15.47 -95.78 15.55
C ALA A 99 -14.75 -96.96 14.87
N VAL A 100 -13.58 -96.71 14.27
CA VAL A 100 -12.74 -97.78 13.69
C VAL A 100 -12.15 -98.66 14.79
N ALA A 101 -11.65 -98.08 15.89
CA ALA A 101 -11.07 -98.82 16.99
C ALA A 101 -12.08 -99.72 17.72
N ASP A 102 -13.33 -99.27 17.88
CA ASP A 102 -14.42 -100.09 18.45
C ASP A 102 -14.75 -101.29 17.56
N SER A 103 -14.86 -101.07 16.24
CA SER A 103 -15.08 -102.14 15.26
C SER A 103 -13.95 -103.18 15.28
N ASP A 104 -12.70 -102.72 15.28
CA ASP A 104 -11.52 -103.59 15.28
C ASP A 104 -11.38 -104.37 16.60
N GLY A 105 -11.66 -103.71 17.74
CA GLY A 105 -11.70 -104.35 19.05
C GLY A 105 -12.75 -105.46 19.15
N ARG A 106 -13.94 -105.22 18.59
CA ARG A 106 -15.05 -106.20 18.57
C ARG A 106 -14.76 -107.40 17.65
N VAL A 107 -14.08 -107.20 16.53
CA VAL A 107 -13.58 -108.32 15.69
C VAL A 107 -12.51 -109.13 16.45
N ALA A 108 -11.57 -108.47 17.12
CA ALA A 108 -10.53 -109.14 17.90
C ALA A 108 -11.09 -109.92 19.11
N GLU A 109 -12.13 -109.41 19.77
CA GLU A 109 -12.86 -110.10 20.85
C GLU A 109 -13.52 -111.38 20.31
N LEU A 110 -14.26 -111.30 19.20
CA LEU A 110 -14.89 -112.46 18.55
C LEU A 110 -13.86 -113.49 18.04
N GLU A 111 -12.70 -113.04 17.55
CA GLU A 111 -11.57 -113.92 17.18
C GLU A 111 -11.02 -114.68 18.40
N ALA A 112 -10.87 -114.00 19.54
CA ALA A 112 -10.41 -114.61 20.79
C ALA A 112 -11.44 -115.59 21.38
N GLU A 113 -12.73 -115.23 21.38
CA GLU A 113 -13.82 -116.11 21.80
C GLU A 113 -13.91 -117.36 20.93
N LEU A 114 -13.81 -117.22 19.60
CA LEU A 114 -13.82 -118.34 18.66
C LEU A 114 -12.60 -119.25 18.82
N ALA A 115 -11.41 -118.69 19.07
CA ALA A 115 -10.22 -119.46 19.38
C ALA A 115 -10.36 -120.24 20.71
N ALA A 116 -10.93 -119.62 21.75
CA ALA A 116 -11.20 -120.27 23.02
C ALA A 116 -12.26 -121.37 22.90
N ALA A 117 -13.34 -121.13 22.16
CA ALA A 117 -14.40 -122.10 21.88
C ALA A 117 -13.88 -123.31 21.09
N ARG A 118 -12.98 -123.09 20.11
CA ARG A 118 -12.28 -124.17 19.39
C ARG A 118 -11.39 -124.99 20.31
N ALA A 119 -10.60 -124.35 21.17
CA ALA A 119 -9.75 -125.08 22.13
C ALA A 119 -10.58 -125.91 23.14
N GLN A 120 -11.71 -125.37 23.61
CA GLN A 120 -12.66 -126.11 24.47
C GLN A 120 -13.34 -127.26 23.73
N ALA A 121 -13.69 -127.07 22.45
CA ALA A 121 -14.24 -128.11 21.59
C ALA A 121 -13.25 -129.27 21.36
N ASP A 122 -11.98 -128.95 21.11
CA ASP A 122 -10.91 -129.94 20.93
C ASP A 122 -10.62 -130.72 22.22
N ASP A 123 -10.54 -130.02 23.36
CA ASP A 123 -10.35 -130.65 24.70
C ASP A 123 -11.55 -131.53 25.08
N ALA A 124 -12.79 -131.05 24.92
CA ALA A 124 -13.99 -131.86 25.16
C ALA A 124 -14.03 -133.10 24.25
N SER A 125 -13.66 -132.96 22.97
CA SER A 125 -13.57 -134.09 22.03
C SER A 125 -12.50 -135.10 22.44
N ALA A 126 -11.33 -134.63 22.91
CA ALA A 126 -10.26 -135.48 23.41
C ALA A 126 -10.66 -136.21 24.72
N GLN A 127 -11.37 -135.54 25.63
CA GLN A 127 -11.90 -136.14 26.86
C GLN A 127 -12.96 -137.20 26.56
N ILE A 128 -13.88 -136.93 25.62
CA ILE A 128 -14.88 -137.92 25.18
C ILE A 128 -14.19 -139.15 24.57
N ALA A 129 -13.20 -138.96 23.69
CA ALA A 129 -12.44 -140.06 23.12
C ALA A 129 -11.67 -140.87 24.18
N ALA A 130 -11.09 -140.22 25.19
CA ALA A 130 -10.39 -140.87 26.29
C ALA A 130 -11.35 -141.68 27.19
N LEU A 131 -12.50 -141.12 27.56
CA LEU A 131 -13.54 -141.80 28.34
C LEU A 131 -14.15 -142.98 27.57
N SER A 132 -14.32 -142.85 26.25
CA SER A 132 -14.77 -143.91 25.35
C SER A 132 -13.76 -145.07 25.31
N ALA A 133 -12.46 -144.77 25.25
CA ALA A 133 -11.40 -145.78 25.35
C ALA A 133 -11.34 -146.46 26.72
N GLU A 134 -11.39 -145.70 27.82
CA GLU A 134 -11.38 -146.24 29.20
C GLU A 134 -12.58 -147.17 29.45
N LEU A 135 -13.78 -146.78 29.00
CA LEU A 135 -14.99 -147.60 29.12
C LEU A 135 -14.90 -148.90 28.31
N THR A 136 -14.20 -148.88 27.16
CA THR A 136 -13.96 -150.05 26.31
C THR A 136 -12.97 -151.04 26.95
N GLU A 137 -12.01 -150.54 27.74
CA GLU A 137 -10.95 -151.33 28.38
C GLU A 137 -11.31 -151.81 29.82
N ALA A 138 -12.35 -151.25 30.43
CA ALA A 138 -12.79 -151.59 31.78
C ALA A 138 -13.22 -153.07 31.95
N PRO A 139 -12.75 -153.78 33.00
CA PRO A 139 -12.93 -155.23 33.13
C PRO A 139 -14.39 -155.69 33.24
N ARG A 140 -14.62 -156.94 32.82
CA ARG A 140 -15.92 -157.60 32.84
C ARG A 140 -16.32 -157.96 34.27
N SER A 141 -17.36 -157.31 34.79
CA SER A 141 -18.05 -157.71 36.02
C SER A 141 -19.21 -158.64 35.67
N ASP A 142 -19.33 -159.79 36.34
CA ASP A 142 -20.42 -160.75 36.12
C ASP A 142 -21.76 -160.20 36.65
N GLY A 143 -22.49 -159.48 35.80
CA GLY A 143 -23.81 -158.93 36.07
C GLY A 143 -24.38 -158.14 34.90
N GLU A 144 -25.36 -158.72 34.21
CA GLU A 144 -26.21 -158.14 33.15
C GLU A 144 -25.51 -157.48 31.92
N PRO A 145 -25.31 -158.23 30.81
CA PRO A 145 -24.74 -157.66 29.59
C PRO A 145 -25.67 -156.71 28.81
N GLN A 146 -27.00 -156.75 29.04
CA GLN A 146 -27.97 -155.94 28.29
C GLN A 146 -27.99 -154.47 28.72
N SER A 147 -27.83 -154.17 30.00
CA SER A 147 -27.81 -152.79 30.51
C SER A 147 -26.54 -152.06 30.07
N ARG A 148 -25.37 -152.71 30.10
CA ARG A 148 -24.10 -152.13 29.63
C ARG A 148 -24.15 -151.77 28.14
N GLN A 149 -24.71 -152.63 27.28
CA GLN A 149 -24.91 -152.33 25.85
C GLN A 149 -25.86 -151.15 25.60
N GLN A 150 -26.88 -150.97 26.44
CA GLN A 150 -27.78 -149.82 26.37
C GLN A 150 -27.08 -148.53 26.80
N PHE A 151 -26.26 -148.57 27.86
CA PHE A 151 -25.43 -147.41 28.25
C PHE A 151 -24.38 -147.06 27.20
N GLU A 152 -23.72 -148.03 26.57
CA GLU A 152 -22.78 -147.82 25.47
C GLU A 152 -23.47 -147.19 24.25
N ALA A 153 -24.68 -147.66 23.89
CA ALA A 153 -25.49 -147.07 22.83
C ALA A 153 -25.92 -145.63 23.16
N VAL A 154 -26.32 -145.35 24.41
CA VAL A 154 -26.68 -143.99 24.86
C VAL A 154 -25.46 -143.06 24.87
N LEU A 155 -24.30 -143.53 25.34
CA LEU A 155 -23.06 -142.74 25.35
C LEU A 155 -22.57 -142.44 23.93
N ARG A 156 -22.63 -143.41 23.02
CA ARG A 156 -22.31 -143.20 21.60
C ARG A 156 -23.23 -142.18 20.94
N VAL A 157 -24.54 -142.24 21.23
CA VAL A 157 -25.50 -141.23 20.76
C VAL A 157 -25.23 -139.86 21.40
N ALA A 158 -24.83 -139.80 22.67
CA ALA A 158 -24.46 -138.56 23.35
C ALA A 158 -23.15 -137.96 22.81
N GLU A 159 -22.15 -138.79 22.47
CA GLU A 159 -20.91 -138.41 21.79
C GLU A 159 -21.19 -137.86 20.38
N GLU A 160 -22.02 -138.55 19.61
CA GLU A 160 -22.43 -138.10 18.27
C GLU A 160 -23.23 -136.78 18.34
N GLN A 161 -24.14 -136.64 19.33
CA GLN A 161 -24.86 -135.39 19.58
C GLN A 161 -23.94 -134.26 20.08
N ALA A 162 -22.97 -134.53 20.96
CA ALA A 162 -22.01 -133.55 21.44
C ALA A 162 -21.09 -133.06 20.32
N SER A 163 -20.57 -133.97 19.49
CA SER A 163 -19.79 -133.66 18.29
C SER A 163 -20.59 -132.80 17.30
N VAL A 164 -21.86 -133.13 17.07
CA VAL A 164 -22.76 -132.32 16.22
C VAL A 164 -23.05 -130.94 16.83
N LEU A 165 -23.23 -130.82 18.15
CA LEU A 165 -23.43 -129.53 18.81
C LEU A 165 -22.17 -128.66 18.75
N ILE A 166 -21.00 -129.24 19.02
CA ILE A 166 -19.69 -128.60 18.92
C ILE A 166 -19.44 -128.10 17.48
N HIS A 167 -19.65 -128.96 16.48
CA HIS A 167 -19.45 -128.61 15.08
C HIS A 167 -20.41 -127.50 14.62
N ASN A 168 -21.68 -127.55 15.05
CA ASN A 168 -22.65 -126.49 14.77
C ASN A 168 -22.26 -125.17 15.46
N ALA A 169 -21.81 -125.19 16.71
CA ALA A 169 -21.36 -124.00 17.43
C ALA A 169 -20.12 -123.36 16.79
N ALA A 170 -19.11 -124.16 16.41
CA ALA A 170 -17.94 -123.68 15.69
C ALA A 170 -18.33 -123.07 14.32
N THR A 171 -19.23 -123.71 13.59
CA THR A 171 -19.75 -123.22 12.30
C THR A 171 -20.57 -121.94 12.45
N GLN A 172 -21.33 -121.79 13.55
CA GLN A 172 -22.07 -120.57 13.86
C GLN A 172 -21.14 -119.42 14.23
N ALA A 173 -20.14 -119.68 15.07
CA ALA A 173 -19.15 -118.68 15.46
C ALA A 173 -18.34 -118.19 14.26
N GLU A 174 -17.93 -119.08 13.35
CA GLU A 174 -17.18 -118.71 12.13
C GLU A 174 -18.04 -117.88 11.16
N ARG A 175 -19.35 -118.15 11.06
CA ARG A 175 -20.30 -117.29 10.32
C ARG A 175 -20.50 -115.92 10.96
N LEU A 176 -20.55 -115.83 12.29
CA LEU A 176 -20.65 -114.56 13.00
C LEU A 176 -19.39 -113.71 12.83
N LEU A 177 -18.22 -114.35 12.84
CA LEU A 177 -16.93 -113.70 12.66
C LEU A 177 -16.77 -113.19 11.22
N GLU A 178 -17.13 -114.00 10.23
CA GLU A 178 -17.12 -113.55 8.82
C GLU A 178 -18.10 -112.39 8.59
N ALA A 179 -19.32 -112.47 9.14
CA ALA A 179 -20.29 -111.37 9.08
C ALA A 179 -19.77 -110.09 9.78
N ALA A 180 -19.05 -110.21 10.90
CA ALA A 180 -18.44 -109.07 11.59
C ALA A 180 -17.27 -108.46 10.78
N ARG A 181 -16.51 -109.27 10.05
CA ARG A 181 -15.48 -108.79 9.11
C ARG A 181 -16.11 -108.08 7.91
N GLU A 182 -17.16 -108.65 7.31
CA GLU A 182 -17.92 -108.01 6.24
C GLU A 182 -18.52 -106.67 6.70
N GLU A 183 -19.06 -106.59 7.92
CA GLU A 183 -19.57 -105.33 8.50
C GLU A 183 -18.44 -104.30 8.72
N ALA A 184 -17.28 -104.73 9.21
CA ALA A 184 -16.12 -103.86 9.42
C ALA A 184 -15.54 -103.33 8.09
N GLU A 185 -15.43 -104.18 7.06
CA GLU A 185 -15.01 -103.75 5.72
C GLU A 185 -16.04 -102.82 5.08
N ALA A 186 -17.34 -103.11 5.21
CA ALA A 186 -18.41 -102.24 4.74
C ALA A 186 -18.36 -100.85 5.40
N LYS A 187 -18.22 -100.78 6.74
CA LYS A 187 -18.05 -99.50 7.46
C LYS A 187 -16.80 -98.74 7.03
N ARG A 188 -15.66 -99.43 6.86
CA ARG A 188 -14.43 -98.79 6.35
C ARG A 188 -14.60 -98.24 4.94
N ALA A 189 -15.31 -98.96 4.07
CA ALA A 189 -15.61 -98.51 2.70
C ALA A 189 -16.59 -97.32 2.69
N GLU A 190 -17.62 -97.34 3.54
CA GLU A 190 -18.57 -96.24 3.73
C GLU A 190 -17.86 -94.96 4.22
N VAL A 191 -17.07 -95.06 5.30
CA VAL A 191 -16.28 -93.93 5.82
C VAL A 191 -15.29 -93.41 4.77
N ALA A 192 -14.62 -94.27 4.00
CA ALA A 192 -13.73 -93.84 2.94
C ALA A 192 -14.46 -93.11 1.80
N ALA A 193 -15.65 -93.56 1.41
CA ALA A 193 -16.49 -92.89 0.42
C ALA A 193 -17.02 -91.54 0.93
N ASP A 194 -17.40 -91.45 2.20
CA ASP A 194 -17.86 -90.23 2.84
C ASP A 194 -16.74 -89.19 2.98
N VAL A 195 -15.54 -89.59 3.42
CA VAL A 195 -14.35 -88.72 3.44
C VAL A 195 -14.01 -88.22 2.05
N ALA A 196 -14.08 -89.07 1.01
CA ALA A 196 -13.85 -88.67 -0.37
C ALA A 196 -14.91 -87.66 -0.85
N ARG A 197 -16.19 -87.88 -0.54
CA ARG A 197 -17.30 -86.96 -0.88
C ARG A 197 -17.15 -85.61 -0.19
N ILE A 198 -16.88 -85.60 1.11
CA ILE A 198 -16.68 -84.37 1.90
C ILE A 198 -15.46 -83.60 1.38
N THR A 199 -14.36 -84.29 1.09
CA THR A 199 -13.14 -83.65 0.56
C THR A 199 -13.38 -83.04 -0.83
N ALA A 200 -14.06 -83.76 -1.72
CA ALA A 200 -14.38 -83.24 -3.06
C ALA A 200 -15.33 -82.04 -3.01
N GLN A 201 -16.35 -82.08 -2.13
CA GLN A 201 -17.27 -80.96 -1.91
C GLN A 201 -16.52 -79.74 -1.35
N ALA A 202 -15.73 -79.91 -0.29
CA ALA A 202 -14.95 -78.83 0.31
C ALA A 202 -13.92 -78.21 -0.66
N GLN A 203 -13.33 -79.01 -1.56
CA GLN A 203 -12.48 -78.50 -2.64
C GLN A 203 -13.27 -77.68 -3.67
N HIS A 204 -14.44 -78.18 -4.09
CA HIS A 204 -15.31 -77.46 -5.02
C HIS A 204 -15.78 -76.11 -4.45
N ASP A 205 -16.22 -76.09 -3.20
CA ASP A 205 -16.67 -74.88 -2.51
C ASP A 205 -15.51 -73.88 -2.32
N ALA A 206 -14.32 -74.36 -1.98
CA ALA A 206 -13.12 -73.51 -1.89
C ALA A 206 -12.74 -72.89 -3.24
N ASP A 207 -12.85 -73.63 -4.35
CA ASP A 207 -12.56 -73.11 -5.69
C ASP A 207 -13.66 -72.18 -6.20
N GLN A 208 -14.94 -72.40 -5.84
CA GLN A 208 -16.01 -71.43 -6.08
C GLN A 208 -15.77 -70.11 -5.33
N ILE A 209 -15.43 -70.17 -4.04
CA ILE A 209 -15.13 -68.99 -3.21
C ILE A 209 -13.93 -68.23 -3.78
N ARG A 210 -12.86 -68.92 -4.20
CA ARG A 210 -11.72 -68.30 -4.88
C ARG A 210 -12.13 -67.57 -6.16
N LEU A 211 -12.90 -68.23 -7.03
CA LEU A 211 -13.38 -67.61 -8.28
C LEU A 211 -14.25 -66.38 -8.00
N LYS A 212 -15.11 -66.43 -6.97
CA LYS A 212 -15.91 -65.27 -6.54
C LYS A 212 -15.00 -64.13 -6.07
N ILE A 213 -14.04 -64.40 -5.18
CA ILE A 213 -13.07 -63.41 -4.70
C ILE A 213 -12.27 -62.81 -5.86
N ASP A 214 -11.76 -63.60 -6.80
CA ASP A 214 -10.97 -63.12 -7.93
C ASP A 214 -11.79 -62.22 -8.88
N THR A 215 -13.05 -62.58 -9.12
CA THR A 215 -13.97 -61.77 -9.95
C THR A 215 -14.39 -60.48 -9.27
N GLU A 216 -14.69 -60.51 -7.97
CA GLU A 216 -14.98 -59.32 -7.16
C GLU A 216 -13.75 -58.40 -7.05
N HIS A 217 -12.57 -58.97 -6.79
CA HIS A 217 -11.30 -58.24 -6.74
C HIS A 217 -11.01 -57.52 -8.06
N THR A 218 -11.12 -58.23 -9.19
CA THR A 218 -10.95 -57.65 -10.54
C THR A 218 -11.98 -56.54 -10.81
N ALA A 219 -13.24 -56.72 -10.37
CA ALA A 219 -14.28 -55.71 -10.52
C ALA A 219 -14.03 -54.45 -9.67
N HIS A 220 -13.51 -54.63 -8.44
CA HIS A 220 -13.10 -53.55 -7.56
C HIS A 220 -11.87 -52.80 -8.08
N GLU A 221 -10.85 -53.52 -8.57
CA GLU A 221 -9.66 -52.93 -9.21
C GLU A 221 -10.06 -52.10 -10.44
N ALA A 222 -10.80 -52.68 -11.37
CA ALA A 222 -11.30 -51.98 -12.55
C ALA A 222 -12.24 -50.80 -12.21
N ARG A 223 -12.89 -50.80 -11.04
CA ARG A 223 -13.65 -49.64 -10.54
C ARG A 223 -12.70 -48.56 -9.99
N LEU A 224 -11.71 -48.95 -9.20
CA LEU A 224 -10.72 -48.04 -8.63
C LEU A 224 -9.91 -47.35 -9.73
N GLU A 225 -9.47 -48.06 -10.77
CA GLU A 225 -8.81 -47.48 -11.94
C GLU A 225 -9.68 -46.43 -12.65
N ARG A 226 -10.98 -46.72 -12.85
CA ARG A 226 -11.92 -45.76 -13.45
C ARG A 226 -12.12 -44.51 -12.57
N GLU A 227 -12.24 -44.69 -11.26
CA GLU A 227 -12.36 -43.57 -10.32
C GLU A 227 -11.07 -42.74 -10.26
N GLN A 228 -9.89 -43.37 -10.32
CA GLN A 228 -8.59 -42.70 -10.42
C GLN A 228 -8.42 -41.94 -11.75
N ALA A 229 -8.76 -42.55 -12.88
CA ALA A 229 -8.67 -41.91 -14.20
C ALA A 229 -9.56 -40.66 -14.28
N HIS A 230 -10.80 -40.76 -13.80
CA HIS A 230 -11.74 -39.63 -13.72
C HIS A 230 -11.31 -38.56 -12.70
N ALA A 231 -10.65 -38.93 -11.60
CA ALA A 231 -10.02 -37.97 -10.69
C ALA A 231 -8.85 -37.23 -11.34
N ALA A 232 -7.98 -37.95 -12.07
CA ALA A 232 -6.86 -37.37 -12.82
C ALA A 232 -7.33 -36.44 -13.95
N GLU A 233 -8.39 -36.81 -14.68
CA GLU A 233 -9.03 -35.97 -15.70
C GLU A 233 -9.55 -34.66 -15.08
N LYS A 234 -10.23 -34.72 -13.93
CA LYS A 234 -10.70 -33.52 -13.21
C LYS A 234 -9.56 -32.63 -12.72
N VAL A 235 -8.44 -33.21 -12.27
CA VAL A 235 -7.25 -32.44 -11.90
C VAL A 235 -6.67 -31.74 -13.13
N ALA A 236 -6.50 -32.46 -14.24
CA ALA A 236 -5.99 -31.88 -15.50
C ALA A 236 -6.91 -30.76 -16.04
N GLN A 237 -8.23 -30.93 -15.98
CA GLN A 237 -9.20 -29.89 -16.33
C GLN A 237 -9.04 -28.66 -15.43
N ALA A 238 -9.00 -28.85 -14.10
CA ALA A 238 -8.84 -27.75 -13.15
C ALA A 238 -7.50 -27.01 -13.31
N GLU A 239 -6.41 -27.72 -13.65
CA GLU A 239 -5.12 -27.12 -13.97
C GLU A 239 -5.17 -26.28 -15.26
N GLN A 240 -5.87 -26.77 -16.30
CA GLN A 240 -6.08 -26.04 -17.54
C GLN A 240 -6.93 -24.78 -17.31
N GLU A 241 -8.03 -24.86 -16.57
CA GLU A 241 -8.86 -23.71 -16.18
C GLU A 241 -8.08 -22.71 -15.31
N ALA A 242 -7.25 -23.19 -14.38
CA ALA A 242 -6.35 -22.32 -13.62
C ALA A 242 -5.29 -21.65 -14.51
N ALA A 243 -4.84 -22.28 -15.61
CA ALA A 243 -3.91 -21.70 -16.57
C ALA A 243 -4.58 -20.65 -17.48
N THR A 244 -5.82 -20.88 -17.94
CA THR A 244 -6.56 -19.88 -18.72
C THR A 244 -6.88 -18.65 -17.88
N ILE A 245 -7.42 -18.82 -16.66
CA ILE A 245 -7.74 -17.72 -15.74
C ILE A 245 -6.48 -16.88 -15.43
N ARG A 246 -5.32 -17.51 -15.17
CA ARG A 246 -4.05 -16.78 -14.98
C ARG A 246 -3.66 -15.98 -16.21
N THR A 247 -3.74 -16.58 -17.40
CA THR A 247 -3.41 -15.93 -18.68
C THR A 247 -4.33 -14.74 -18.98
N GLU A 248 -5.63 -14.86 -18.67
CA GLU A 248 -6.61 -13.78 -18.82
C GLU A 248 -6.40 -12.66 -17.80
N ALA A 249 -6.12 -12.98 -16.54
CA ALA A 249 -5.79 -12.01 -15.51
C ALA A 249 -4.50 -11.24 -15.83
N GLU A 250 -3.47 -11.91 -16.36
CA GLU A 250 -2.23 -11.27 -16.82
C GLU A 250 -2.46 -10.33 -18.01
N LYS A 251 -3.26 -10.74 -19.00
CA LYS A 251 -3.69 -9.88 -20.12
C LYS A 251 -4.48 -8.65 -19.63
N GLY A 252 -5.42 -8.85 -18.71
CA GLY A 252 -6.19 -7.76 -18.10
C GLY A 252 -5.31 -6.78 -17.33
N ALA A 253 -4.37 -7.29 -16.53
CA ALA A 253 -3.41 -6.45 -15.81
C ALA A 253 -2.46 -5.69 -16.77
N ALA A 254 -2.04 -6.30 -17.88
CA ALA A 254 -1.25 -5.63 -18.91
C ALA A 254 -2.05 -4.51 -19.61
N ALA A 255 -3.33 -4.76 -19.94
CA ALA A 255 -4.22 -3.76 -20.54
C ALA A 255 -4.45 -2.56 -19.60
N LEU A 256 -4.71 -2.81 -18.31
CA LEU A 256 -4.84 -1.75 -17.30
C LEU A 256 -3.55 -0.93 -17.14
N ARG A 257 -2.37 -1.58 -17.10
CA ARG A 257 -1.09 -0.87 -17.07
C ARG A 257 -0.90 0.01 -18.30
N ALA A 258 -1.21 -0.50 -19.50
CA ALA A 258 -1.12 0.28 -20.75
C ALA A 258 -2.08 1.48 -20.76
N MET A 259 -3.31 1.30 -20.27
CA MET A 259 -4.30 2.37 -20.13
C MET A 259 -3.81 3.47 -19.18
N VAL A 260 -3.36 3.11 -17.97
CA VAL A 260 -2.81 4.07 -16.99
C VAL A 260 -1.55 4.76 -17.53
N THR A 261 -0.66 4.04 -18.20
CA THR A 261 0.52 4.65 -18.86
C THR A 261 0.10 5.68 -19.90
N ARG A 262 -0.92 5.38 -20.73
CA ARG A 262 -1.45 6.32 -21.72
C ARG A 262 -2.09 7.54 -21.06
N GLU A 263 -2.98 7.35 -20.08
CA GLU A 263 -3.64 8.45 -19.38
C GLU A 263 -2.63 9.37 -18.69
N THR A 264 -1.60 8.80 -18.06
CA THR A 264 -0.52 9.58 -17.43
C THR A 264 0.38 10.29 -18.43
N THR A 265 0.61 9.75 -19.64
CA THR A 265 1.30 10.49 -20.71
C THR A 265 0.44 11.60 -21.31
N ASP A 266 -0.87 11.36 -21.48
CA ASP A 266 -1.81 12.33 -22.04
C ASP A 266 -1.98 13.51 -21.06
N LEU A 267 -2.24 13.23 -19.76
CA LEU A 267 -2.30 14.26 -18.69
C LEU A 267 -1.00 15.05 -18.55
N ARG A 268 0.16 14.39 -18.73
CA ARG A 268 1.46 15.08 -18.72
C ARG A 268 1.60 16.02 -19.92
N ALA A 269 1.24 15.56 -21.11
CA ALA A 269 1.30 16.38 -22.32
C ALA A 269 0.37 17.60 -22.20
N ASP A 270 -0.80 17.43 -21.58
CA ASP A 270 -1.76 18.50 -21.33
C ASP A 270 -1.22 19.53 -20.33
N ALA A 271 -0.71 19.10 -19.18
CA ALA A 271 -0.06 19.99 -18.22
C ALA A 271 1.15 20.73 -18.83
N GLU A 272 1.95 20.06 -19.67
CA GLU A 272 3.04 20.71 -20.40
C GLU A 272 2.54 21.73 -21.44
N ARG A 273 1.35 21.55 -22.03
CA ARG A 273 0.71 22.56 -22.91
C ARG A 273 0.22 23.77 -22.11
N GLU A 274 -0.47 23.54 -20.99
CA GLU A 274 -0.96 24.60 -20.11
C GLU A 274 0.18 25.47 -19.55
N VAL A 275 1.30 24.85 -19.14
CA VAL A 275 2.49 25.60 -18.67
C VAL A 275 3.10 26.44 -19.80
N ARG A 276 3.18 25.94 -21.04
CA ARG A 276 3.66 26.73 -22.19
C ARG A 276 2.74 27.91 -22.47
N GLU A 277 1.43 27.72 -22.43
CA GLU A 277 0.44 28.78 -22.63
C GLU A 277 0.49 29.83 -21.52
N MET A 278 0.60 29.40 -20.25
CA MET A 278 0.79 30.30 -19.11
C MET A 278 2.07 31.15 -19.26
N ASN A 279 3.19 30.53 -19.63
CA ASN A 279 4.45 31.24 -19.84
C ASN A 279 4.37 32.24 -21.00
N ALA A 280 3.65 31.91 -22.08
CA ALA A 280 3.40 32.85 -23.19
C ALA A 280 2.58 34.06 -22.72
N ARG A 281 1.49 33.84 -21.98
CA ARG A 281 0.68 34.93 -21.41
C ARG A 281 1.48 35.81 -20.43
N VAL A 282 2.37 35.22 -19.62
CA VAL A 282 3.26 35.98 -18.74
C VAL A 282 4.20 36.87 -19.55
N LEU A 283 4.81 36.36 -20.61
CA LEU A 283 5.68 37.14 -21.51
C LEU A 283 4.93 38.29 -22.19
N GLU A 284 3.69 38.04 -22.66
CA GLU A 284 2.82 39.08 -23.20
C GLU A 284 2.51 40.16 -22.15
N PHE A 285 2.19 39.77 -20.91
CA PHE A 285 1.98 40.74 -19.82
C PHE A 285 3.24 41.54 -19.49
N GLU A 286 4.42 40.91 -19.45
CA GLU A 286 5.70 41.60 -19.28
C GLU A 286 5.97 42.60 -20.40
N GLU A 287 5.72 42.24 -21.67
CA GLU A 287 5.85 43.16 -22.82
C GLU A 287 4.87 44.33 -22.75
N THR A 288 3.62 44.11 -22.34
CA THR A 288 2.68 45.22 -22.13
C THR A 288 3.05 46.11 -20.94
N LEU A 289 3.67 45.54 -19.90
CA LEU A 289 4.14 46.27 -18.73
C LEU A 289 5.36 47.13 -19.07
N THR A 290 6.34 46.61 -19.81
CA THR A 290 7.51 47.39 -20.25
C THR A 290 7.09 48.51 -21.20
N ARG A 291 6.24 48.25 -22.20
CA ARG A 291 5.66 49.31 -23.06
C ARG A 291 5.01 50.42 -22.23
N ARG A 292 4.14 50.06 -21.27
CA ARG A 292 3.47 51.04 -20.42
C ARG A 292 4.43 51.79 -19.49
N GLN A 293 5.52 51.16 -19.05
CA GLN A 293 6.58 51.83 -18.29
C GLN A 293 7.37 52.80 -19.17
N ASP A 294 7.71 52.41 -20.39
CA ASP A 294 8.43 53.25 -21.36
C ASP A 294 7.57 54.45 -21.79
N ASP A 295 6.28 54.25 -22.08
CA ASP A 295 5.32 55.32 -22.37
C ASP A 295 5.21 56.29 -21.19
N ALA A 296 5.05 55.79 -19.96
CA ALA A 296 4.98 56.62 -18.76
C ALA A 296 6.29 57.37 -18.46
N GLN A 297 7.45 56.78 -18.76
CA GLN A 297 8.75 57.44 -18.66
C GLN A 297 8.90 58.54 -19.72
N GLN A 298 8.43 58.31 -20.95
CA GLN A 298 8.42 59.32 -22.01
C GLN A 298 7.49 60.49 -21.66
N GLU A 299 6.27 60.22 -21.20
CA GLU A 299 5.34 61.25 -20.71
C GLU A 299 5.95 62.04 -19.55
N PHE A 300 6.59 61.37 -18.58
CA PHE A 300 7.29 62.02 -17.47
C PHE A 300 8.44 62.91 -17.95
N LEU A 301 9.26 62.46 -18.90
CA LEU A 301 10.35 63.25 -19.49
C LEU A 301 9.83 64.46 -20.27
N VAL A 302 8.75 64.31 -21.04
CA VAL A 302 8.10 65.43 -21.74
C VAL A 302 7.57 66.46 -20.74
N LEU A 303 6.84 66.02 -19.72
CA LEU A 303 6.29 66.91 -18.69
C LEU A 303 7.40 67.56 -17.86
N HIS A 304 8.47 66.83 -17.55
CA HIS A 304 9.66 67.37 -16.87
C HIS A 304 10.34 68.45 -17.72
N ASN A 305 10.60 68.19 -19.00
CA ASN A 305 11.20 69.17 -19.91
C ASN A 305 10.29 70.40 -20.09
N GLN A 306 8.97 70.23 -20.15
CA GLN A 306 8.01 71.34 -20.15
C GLN A 306 8.08 72.16 -18.85
N ALA A 307 8.17 71.50 -17.69
CA ALA A 307 8.31 72.15 -16.39
C ALA A 307 9.64 72.89 -16.24
N VAL A 308 10.75 72.31 -16.73
CA VAL A 308 12.07 72.95 -16.79
C VAL A 308 12.02 74.17 -17.70
N ALA A 309 11.54 74.05 -18.93
CA ALA A 309 11.42 75.20 -19.86
C ALA A 309 10.46 76.30 -19.33
N HIS A 310 9.46 75.92 -18.54
CA HIS A 310 8.58 76.88 -17.84
C HIS A 310 9.29 77.58 -16.68
N ALA A 311 10.06 76.85 -15.87
CA ALA A 311 10.89 77.41 -14.80
C ALA A 311 11.99 78.32 -15.37
N GLU A 312 12.70 77.89 -16.42
CA GLU A 312 13.69 78.68 -17.14
C GLU A 312 13.09 79.99 -17.66
N ARG A 313 11.90 79.95 -18.29
CA ARG A 313 11.18 81.16 -18.72
C ARG A 313 10.88 82.09 -17.56
N ILE A 314 10.32 81.58 -16.44
CA ILE A 314 10.08 82.39 -15.25
C ILE A 314 11.39 83.02 -14.73
N THR A 315 12.49 82.29 -14.72
CA THR A 315 13.79 82.85 -14.29
C THR A 315 14.34 83.87 -15.28
N ALA A 316 14.13 83.70 -16.58
CA ALA A 316 14.52 84.65 -17.61
C ALA A 316 13.71 85.94 -17.50
N ASP A 317 12.38 85.84 -17.44
CA ASP A 317 11.44 86.96 -17.26
C ASP A 317 11.75 87.73 -15.96
N ALA A 318 12.03 87.02 -14.86
CA ALA A 318 12.43 87.63 -13.59
C ALA A 318 13.80 88.32 -13.67
N ASN A 319 14.78 87.72 -14.35
CA ASN A 319 16.09 88.33 -14.57
C ASN A 319 15.99 89.58 -15.48
N GLU A 320 15.14 89.55 -16.51
CA GLU A 320 14.86 90.71 -17.36
C GLU A 320 14.16 91.82 -16.56
N GLN A 321 13.18 91.47 -15.72
CA GLN A 321 12.52 92.44 -14.84
C GLN A 321 13.52 93.07 -13.85
N VAL A 322 14.44 92.29 -13.29
CA VAL A 322 15.52 92.80 -12.43
C VAL A 322 16.49 93.69 -13.21
N ALA A 323 16.90 93.30 -14.41
CA ALA A 323 17.77 94.11 -15.27
C ALA A 323 17.12 95.43 -15.69
N ALA A 324 15.85 95.41 -16.11
CA ALA A 324 15.08 96.60 -16.46
C ALA A 324 14.87 97.52 -15.24
N SER A 325 14.68 96.95 -14.04
CA SER A 325 14.61 97.70 -12.78
C SER A 325 15.94 98.36 -12.43
N LEU A 326 17.07 97.67 -12.63
CA LEU A 326 18.41 98.23 -12.46
C LEU A 326 18.71 99.34 -13.48
N GLU A 327 18.36 99.16 -14.76
CA GLU A 327 18.54 100.19 -15.80
C GLU A 327 17.62 101.40 -15.55
N HIS A 328 16.41 101.18 -15.04
CA HIS A 328 15.52 102.26 -14.59
C HIS A 328 16.12 103.03 -13.39
N ALA A 329 16.65 102.32 -12.38
CA ALA A 329 17.34 102.93 -11.25
C ALA A 329 18.59 103.72 -11.68
N GLN A 330 19.40 103.18 -12.61
CA GLN A 330 20.55 103.87 -13.18
C GLN A 330 20.15 105.13 -13.97
N ARG A 331 19.09 105.08 -14.79
CA ARG A 331 18.57 106.27 -15.50
C ARG A 331 17.97 107.32 -14.58
N ILE A 332 17.46 106.93 -13.40
CA ILE A 332 17.06 107.88 -12.35
C ILE A 332 18.31 108.47 -11.68
N SER A 333 19.31 107.66 -11.35
CA SER A 333 20.58 108.12 -10.77
C SER A 333 21.28 109.13 -11.68
N SER A 334 21.44 108.82 -12.97
CA SER A 334 22.10 109.73 -13.91
C SER A 334 21.32 111.04 -14.09
N LYS A 335 19.98 110.99 -14.14
CA LYS A 335 19.15 112.20 -14.12
C LYS A 335 19.31 112.99 -12.83
N ALA A 336 19.40 112.32 -11.67
CA ALA A 336 19.62 112.97 -10.39
C ALA A 336 21.01 113.65 -10.32
N GLU A 337 22.05 113.00 -10.83
CA GLU A 337 23.41 113.57 -10.98
C GLU A 337 23.44 114.75 -11.95
N ASP A 338 22.73 114.68 -13.08
CA ASP A 338 22.60 115.79 -14.03
C ASP A 338 21.82 116.97 -13.42
N TYR A 339 20.73 116.71 -12.69
CA TYR A 339 20.01 117.73 -11.92
C TYR A 339 20.89 118.33 -10.82
N GLU A 340 21.67 117.54 -10.09
CA GLU A 340 22.60 118.04 -9.07
C GLU A 340 23.69 118.92 -9.71
N ARG A 341 24.26 118.49 -10.84
CA ARG A 341 25.24 119.28 -11.60
C ARG A 341 24.64 120.59 -12.09
N LEU A 342 23.43 120.55 -12.67
CA LEU A 342 22.70 121.74 -13.10
C LEU A 342 22.48 122.70 -11.93
N MET A 343 21.96 122.20 -10.80
CA MET A 343 21.71 123.00 -9.60
C MET A 343 23.00 123.61 -9.03
N ARG A 344 24.13 122.88 -9.03
CA ARG A 344 25.44 123.44 -8.65
C ARG A 344 25.88 124.55 -9.60
N THR A 345 25.75 124.37 -10.92
CA THR A 345 26.10 125.43 -11.89
C THR A 345 25.17 126.65 -11.79
N GLN A 346 23.88 126.42 -11.52
CA GLN A 346 22.90 127.49 -11.33
C GLN A 346 23.16 128.26 -10.02
N ALA A 347 23.52 127.58 -8.94
CA ALA A 347 23.95 128.20 -7.69
C ALA A 347 25.20 129.07 -7.91
N GLN A 348 26.23 128.53 -8.58
CA GLN A 348 27.44 129.29 -8.95
C GLN A 348 27.14 130.51 -9.85
N ALA A 349 26.19 130.39 -10.79
CA ALA A 349 25.78 131.51 -11.64
C ALA A 349 25.05 132.61 -10.84
N ILE A 350 24.15 132.22 -9.93
CA ILE A 350 23.45 133.16 -9.02
C ILE A 350 24.45 133.86 -8.09
N GLU A 351 25.43 133.13 -7.56
CA GLU A 351 26.50 133.68 -6.72
C GLU A 351 27.38 134.67 -7.50
N ALA A 352 27.77 134.33 -8.74
CA ALA A 352 28.52 135.24 -9.62
C ALA A 352 27.70 136.49 -10.00
N GLU A 353 26.41 136.35 -10.31
CA GLU A 353 25.52 137.47 -10.63
C GLU A 353 25.34 138.40 -9.41
N ALA A 354 25.20 137.84 -8.20
CA ALA A 354 25.16 138.59 -6.95
C ALA A 354 26.47 139.37 -6.73
N HIS A 355 27.63 138.77 -7.00
CA HIS A 355 28.92 139.46 -6.93
C HIS A 355 29.06 140.59 -7.96
N VAL A 356 28.57 140.41 -9.20
CA VAL A 356 28.59 141.48 -10.22
C VAL A 356 27.68 142.64 -9.79
N LYS A 357 26.44 142.36 -9.39
CA LYS A 357 25.51 143.39 -8.88
C LYS A 357 26.06 144.14 -7.66
N ALA A 358 26.75 143.44 -6.76
CA ALA A 358 27.42 144.06 -5.61
C ALA A 358 28.60 144.96 -6.02
N ARG A 359 29.34 144.62 -7.08
CA ARG A 359 30.40 145.50 -7.63
C ARG A 359 29.81 146.73 -8.31
N GLU A 360 28.77 146.56 -9.13
CA GLU A 360 28.12 147.69 -9.82
C GLU A 360 27.51 148.72 -8.85
N THR A 361 26.96 148.30 -7.71
CA THR A 361 26.43 149.23 -6.71
C THR A 361 27.55 149.98 -5.99
N LEU A 362 28.67 149.31 -5.70
CA LEU A 362 29.88 149.96 -5.17
C LEU A 362 30.48 150.97 -6.16
N ASP A 363 30.60 150.62 -7.45
CA ASP A 363 31.14 151.54 -8.47
C ASP A 363 30.21 152.72 -8.76
N ARG A 364 28.89 152.52 -8.74
CA ARG A 364 27.90 153.62 -8.78
C ARG A 364 28.04 154.54 -7.57
N ALA A 365 28.21 153.99 -6.36
CA ALA A 365 28.45 154.77 -5.15
C ALA A 365 29.76 155.56 -5.23
N ARG A 366 30.85 154.93 -5.71
CA ARG A 366 32.17 155.54 -5.89
C ARG A 366 32.17 156.68 -6.91
N THR A 367 31.51 156.48 -8.05
CA THR A 367 31.34 157.51 -9.09
C THR A 367 30.51 158.70 -8.59
N LYS A 368 29.47 158.43 -7.78
CA LYS A 368 28.66 159.47 -7.14
C LYS A 368 29.44 160.25 -6.10
N ALA A 369 30.28 159.58 -5.30
CA ALA A 369 31.20 160.22 -4.37
C ALA A 369 32.23 161.11 -5.09
N GLN A 370 32.84 160.62 -6.18
CA GLN A 370 33.80 161.40 -6.96
C GLN A 370 33.17 162.69 -7.52
N LYS A 371 31.95 162.61 -8.09
CA LYS A 371 31.22 163.81 -8.56
C LYS A 371 30.96 164.84 -7.46
N ILE A 372 30.75 164.41 -6.21
CA ILE A 372 30.59 165.32 -5.07
C ILE A 372 31.93 166.00 -4.74
N VAL A 373 33.03 165.23 -4.72
CA VAL A 373 34.39 165.75 -4.51
C VAL A 373 34.74 166.78 -5.60
N ASP A 374 34.60 166.44 -6.88
CA ASP A 374 34.92 167.33 -8.01
C ASP A 374 34.12 168.64 -7.96
N SER A 375 32.83 168.56 -7.58
CA SER A 375 31.95 169.73 -7.39
C SER A 375 32.45 170.66 -6.28
N VAL A 376 32.80 170.08 -5.11
CA VAL A 376 33.32 170.83 -3.96
C VAL A 376 34.69 171.45 -4.27
N THR A 377 35.59 170.73 -4.94
CA THR A 377 36.90 171.24 -5.36
C THR A 377 36.76 172.37 -6.39
N GLY A 378 35.79 172.26 -7.31
CA GLY A 378 35.46 173.32 -8.27
C GLY A 378 34.97 174.60 -7.61
N HIS A 379 34.08 174.51 -6.61
CA HIS A 379 33.62 175.68 -5.86
C HIS A 379 34.75 176.32 -5.04
N ALA A 380 35.58 175.52 -4.36
CA ALA A 380 36.72 176.03 -3.57
C ALA A 380 37.76 176.77 -4.43
N THR A 381 38.11 176.21 -5.61
CA THR A 381 39.07 176.84 -6.54
C THR A 381 38.51 178.07 -7.25
N GLY A 382 37.19 178.12 -7.49
CA GLY A 382 36.50 179.32 -7.97
C GLY A 382 36.56 180.47 -6.95
N ALA A 383 36.22 180.19 -5.68
CA ALA A 383 36.26 181.17 -4.60
C ALA A 383 37.67 181.74 -4.36
N LEU A 384 38.72 180.92 -4.48
CA LEU A 384 40.12 181.34 -4.39
C LEU A 384 40.51 182.31 -5.53
N ARG A 385 40.11 182.04 -6.77
CA ARG A 385 40.42 182.93 -7.92
C ARG A 385 39.76 184.30 -7.80
N ASP A 386 38.50 184.36 -7.39
CA ASP A 386 37.79 185.63 -7.16
C ASP A 386 38.45 186.48 -6.05
N ALA A 387 39.01 185.83 -5.03
CA ALA A 387 39.80 186.52 -3.99
C ALA A 387 41.16 187.02 -4.52
N GLU A 388 41.86 186.22 -5.33
CA GLU A 388 43.13 186.61 -5.95
C GLU A 388 42.98 187.79 -6.93
N ASP A 389 41.92 187.82 -7.74
CA ASP A 389 41.67 188.90 -8.70
C ASP A 389 41.36 190.22 -7.97
N ARG A 390 40.59 190.19 -6.87
CA ARG A 390 40.38 191.37 -6.00
C ARG A 390 41.68 191.91 -5.41
N THR A 391 42.59 191.05 -4.94
CA THR A 391 43.88 191.52 -4.40
C THR A 391 44.84 192.05 -5.48
N ARG A 392 44.77 191.54 -6.72
CA ARG A 392 45.48 192.12 -7.86
C ARG A 392 44.94 193.52 -8.21
N GLN A 393 43.63 193.73 -8.15
CA GLN A 393 43.01 195.01 -8.45
C GLN A 393 43.38 196.11 -7.43
N LEU A 394 43.52 195.77 -6.14
CA LEU A 394 43.94 196.70 -5.09
C LEU A 394 45.44 197.07 -5.17
N ARG A 395 46.34 196.13 -5.50
CA ARG A 395 47.78 196.43 -5.64
C ARG A 395 48.07 197.42 -6.76
N TRP A 396 47.36 197.32 -7.89
CA TRP A 396 47.54 198.20 -9.02
C TRP A 396 47.18 199.66 -8.70
N GLN A 397 46.15 199.88 -7.87
CA GLN A 397 45.76 201.21 -7.42
C GLN A 397 46.79 201.88 -6.48
N GLN A 398 47.51 201.10 -5.66
CA GLN A 398 48.58 201.64 -4.80
C GLN A 398 49.80 202.14 -5.60
N GLN A 399 50.18 201.48 -6.71
CA GLN A 399 51.38 201.85 -7.46
C GLN A 399 51.26 203.19 -8.18
N GLN A 400 50.08 203.56 -8.70
CA GLN A 400 49.93 204.83 -9.41
C GLN A 400 49.96 206.07 -8.49
N LEU A 401 49.44 205.96 -7.26
CA LEU A 401 49.49 207.07 -6.29
C LEU A 401 50.93 207.39 -5.86
N ASN A 402 51.79 206.38 -5.68
CA ASN A 402 53.20 206.60 -5.32
C ASN A 402 54.02 207.25 -6.45
N SER A 403 53.72 206.94 -7.72
CA SER A 403 54.40 207.54 -8.87
C SER A 403 54.16 209.04 -8.98
N PHE A 404 52.91 209.49 -8.74
CA PHE A 404 52.52 210.90 -8.84
C PHE A 404 53.14 211.80 -7.75
N MET A 405 53.50 211.22 -6.59
CA MET A 405 54.00 211.96 -5.43
C MET A 405 55.54 212.11 -5.38
N ALA A 406 56.27 211.46 -6.27
CA ALA A 406 57.74 211.53 -6.32
C ALA A 406 58.25 212.73 -7.13
N GLU A 407 57.70 212.98 -8.32
CA GLU A 407 58.26 213.94 -9.28
C GLU A 407 57.97 215.41 -8.94
N VAL A 408 56.91 215.68 -8.17
CA VAL A 408 56.58 217.03 -7.66
C VAL A 408 57.59 217.52 -6.60
N ARG A 409 58.44 216.64 -6.07
CA ARG A 409 59.25 216.91 -4.86
C ARG A 409 60.66 217.45 -5.12
N GLU A 410 61.20 217.40 -6.35
CA GLU A 410 62.64 217.64 -6.57
C GLU A 410 62.99 218.94 -7.32
N LEU A 411 62.09 219.56 -8.09
CA LEU A 411 62.41 220.81 -8.82
C LEU A 411 62.17 222.11 -8.03
N LEU A 412 61.56 222.04 -6.85
CA LEU A 412 61.49 223.18 -5.93
C LEU A 412 61.85 222.74 -4.51
N ARG A 413 62.63 223.58 -3.84
CA ARG A 413 62.56 223.72 -2.39
C ARG A 413 61.16 224.25 -2.02
N PRO A 414 60.37 223.47 -1.28
CA PRO A 414 59.84 223.94 0.01
C PRO A 414 60.09 222.92 1.13
N GLU A 415 59.83 223.31 2.39
CA GLU A 415 60.39 222.63 3.58
C GLU A 415 59.63 221.41 4.11
N GLY A 416 60.39 220.49 4.72
CA GLY A 416 59.96 219.61 5.84
C GLY A 416 59.15 218.34 5.51
N VAL A 417 58.90 217.41 6.45
CA VAL A 417 59.48 217.12 7.79
C VAL A 417 59.15 215.64 8.17
N LEU A 418 60.00 215.04 9.00
CA LEU A 418 59.90 213.85 9.91
C LEU A 418 58.67 212.87 9.96
N THR A 419 59.00 211.56 10.11
CA THR A 419 58.46 210.48 11.03
C THR A 419 56.96 210.12 11.18
N ALA A 420 56.62 208.80 11.18
CA ALA A 420 55.93 208.04 12.28
C ALA A 420 55.41 206.61 11.84
N PRO A 421 55.05 205.66 12.75
CA PRO A 421 54.82 204.22 12.45
C PRO A 421 53.47 203.57 12.89
N ALA A 422 53.13 202.37 12.35
CA ALA A 422 52.18 201.31 12.83
C ALA A 422 51.98 200.24 11.70
N SER A 423 51.41 199.01 11.83
CA SER A 423 51.23 197.99 12.92
C SER A 423 50.60 196.69 12.30
N ASP A 424 50.81 195.48 12.85
CA ASP A 424 50.38 194.18 12.24
C ASP A 424 49.28 193.39 13.02
N GLU A 425 48.39 192.71 12.27
CA GLU A 425 47.31 191.78 12.70
C GLU A 425 47.79 190.31 12.56
N GLN A 426 47.46 189.30 13.40
CA GLN A 426 46.18 188.73 13.85
C GLN A 426 45.28 188.15 12.74
N GLY A 427 45.04 186.83 12.80
CA GLY A 427 44.09 186.12 11.94
C GLY A 427 43.65 184.81 12.61
N ASP A 428 42.35 184.70 12.89
CA ASP A 428 41.74 183.55 13.57
C ASP A 428 40.24 183.42 13.27
N GLU A 429 39.69 182.24 13.55
CA GLU A 429 38.28 181.86 13.81
C GLU A 429 37.11 182.59 13.10
N SER A 430 36.39 181.86 12.23
CA SER A 430 34.96 181.46 12.41
C SER A 430 34.38 180.75 11.17
#